data_AF-A0A2A4WZT4-F1
#
_entry.id   AF-A0A2A4WZT4-F1
#
_cell.length_a   1.000
_cell.length_b   1.000
_cell.length_c   1.000
_cell.angle_alpha   90.00
_cell.angle_beta   90.00
_cell.angle_gamma   90.00
#
_symmetry.space_group_name_H-M   'P 1'
#
loop_
_entity.id
_entity.type
_entity.pdbx_description
1 polymer ?
#
loop_
_entity_poly.entity_id
_entity_poly.type
_entity_poly.pdbx_seq_one_letter_code
_entity_poly.pdbx_strand_id
1 'polypeptide(L)'
;MQKLLFSLLLTSVLASCATSETGDRPRMPTDAEVVYYNSIAPEEDHIACFTRIELGSRFPRRSCYRVADLEAYKGQEQNIVDLMQIDGLLDSPFGF
;
A
#
# COMPACT_ATOMS: atom_id res chain seq x y z
N MET A 1 -46.07 21.61 -5.75
CA MET A 1 -44.96 21.35 -6.69
C MET A 1 -43.59 21.31 -6.01
N GLN A 2 -43.19 22.33 -5.24
CA GLN A 2 -41.84 22.42 -4.65
C GLN A 2 -41.48 21.31 -3.62
N LYS A 3 -42.44 20.84 -2.82
CA LYS A 3 -42.22 19.72 -1.87
C LYS A 3 -41.89 18.39 -2.55
N LEU A 4 -42.43 18.16 -3.76
CA LEU A 4 -42.18 16.94 -4.54
C LEU A 4 -40.77 16.97 -5.15
N LEU A 5 -40.31 18.14 -5.59
CA LEU A 5 -38.94 18.32 -6.10
C LEU A 5 -37.89 18.10 -5.00
N PHE A 6 -38.14 18.60 -3.79
CA PHE A 6 -37.25 18.36 -2.65
C PHE A 6 -37.18 16.89 -2.26
N SER A 7 -38.32 16.17 -2.26
CA SER A 7 -38.34 14.74 -1.97
C SER A 7 -37.58 13.93 -3.02
N LEU A 8 -37.66 14.30 -4.30
CA LEU A 8 -37.00 13.60 -5.39
C LEU A 8 -35.48 13.85 -5.44
N LEU A 9 -35.05 15.06 -5.04
CA LEU A 9 -33.63 15.36 -4.82
C LEU A 9 -33.07 14.61 -3.61
N LEU A 10 -33.86 14.45 -2.54
CA LEU A 10 -33.41 13.74 -1.35
C LEU A 10 -33.21 12.24 -1.63
N THR A 11 -34.10 11.61 -2.41
CA THR A 11 -33.97 10.20 -2.77
C THR A 11 -32.81 9.94 -3.73
N SER A 12 -32.50 10.86 -4.65
CA SER A 12 -31.36 10.71 -5.56
C SER A 12 -30.01 10.81 -4.83
N VAL A 13 -29.88 11.71 -3.85
CA VAL A 13 -28.67 11.82 -3.01
C VAL A 13 -28.47 10.57 -2.15
N LEU A 14 -29.55 10.02 -1.59
CA LEU A 14 -29.48 8.79 -0.77
C LEU A 14 -29.14 7.55 -1.59
N ALA A 15 -29.56 7.47 -2.87
CA ALA A 15 -29.22 6.35 -3.75
C ALA A 15 -27.72 6.28 -4.09
N SER A 16 -27.03 7.42 -4.15
CA SER A 16 -25.58 7.47 -4.40
C SER A 16 -24.74 6.95 -3.21
N CYS A 17 -25.29 7.01 -2.00
CA CYS A 17 -24.62 6.54 -0.78
C CYS A 17 -24.66 5.01 -0.63
N ALA A 18 -25.57 4.33 -1.36
CA ALA A 18 -25.70 2.89 -1.36
C ALA A 18 -24.85 2.20 -2.43
N THR A 19 -23.78 2.83 -2.92
CA THR A 19 -22.74 2.13 -3.68
C THR A 19 -22.01 1.20 -2.71
N SER A 20 -22.60 0.02 -2.51
CA SER A 20 -21.96 -1.06 -1.80
C SER A 20 -20.70 -1.39 -2.56
N GLU A 21 -19.55 -1.41 -1.89
CA GLU A 21 -18.34 -2.03 -2.40
C GLU A 21 -18.54 -3.56 -2.48
N THR A 22 -19.51 -4.00 -3.28
CA THR A 22 -19.73 -5.39 -3.70
C THR A 22 -18.94 -5.68 -4.96
N GLY A 23 -17.77 -5.05 -5.10
CA GLY A 23 -16.75 -5.55 -6.00
C GLY A 23 -16.05 -6.70 -5.30
N ASP A 24 -15.87 -7.81 -5.99
CA ASP A 24 -15.08 -8.96 -5.56
C ASP A 24 -13.62 -8.50 -5.36
N ARG A 25 -13.35 -7.79 -4.25
CA ARG A 25 -12.01 -7.33 -3.92
C ARG A 25 -11.22 -8.60 -3.68
N PRO A 26 -10.16 -8.88 -4.46
CA PRO A 26 -9.37 -10.08 -4.27
C PRO A 26 -8.93 -10.12 -2.81
N ARG A 27 -9.30 -11.19 -2.10
CA ARG A 27 -8.85 -11.37 -0.72
C ARG A 27 -7.33 -11.44 -0.72
N MET A 28 -6.71 -10.82 0.28
CA MET A 28 -5.27 -10.93 0.47
C MET A 28 -4.92 -12.40 0.79
N PRO A 29 -3.84 -12.96 0.24
CA PRO A 29 -3.40 -14.31 0.59
C PRO A 29 -2.99 -14.40 2.06
N THR A 30 -3.31 -15.55 2.66
CA THR A 30 -2.89 -15.92 4.01
C THR A 30 -1.41 -16.29 4.05
N ASP A 31 -0.81 -16.31 5.25
CA ASP A 31 0.58 -16.73 5.40
C ASP A 31 0.83 -18.16 4.91
N ALA A 32 -0.12 -19.07 5.18
CA ALA A 32 -0.02 -20.46 4.73
C ALA A 32 -0.07 -20.58 3.19
N GLU A 33 -0.91 -19.79 2.52
CA GLU A 33 -1.00 -19.77 1.06
C GLU A 33 0.28 -19.22 0.43
N VAL A 34 0.88 -18.19 1.03
CA VAL A 34 2.16 -17.63 0.56
C VAL A 34 3.28 -18.65 0.70
N VAL A 35 3.37 -19.33 1.85
CA VAL A 35 4.37 -20.38 2.08
C VAL A 35 4.22 -21.51 1.07
N TYR A 36 2.99 -21.97 0.85
CA TYR A 36 2.72 -23.01 -0.14
C TYR A 36 3.11 -22.55 -1.56
N TYR A 37 2.68 -21.35 -1.96
CA TYR A 37 2.99 -20.79 -3.27
C TYR A 37 4.50 -20.68 -3.50
N ASN A 38 5.24 -20.08 -2.57
CA ASN A 38 6.69 -19.93 -2.68
C ASN A 38 7.43 -21.28 -2.70
N SER A 39 6.84 -22.36 -2.17
CA SER A 39 7.44 -23.69 -2.22
C SER A 39 7.41 -24.34 -3.62
N ILE A 40 6.51 -23.88 -4.49
CA ILE A 40 6.32 -24.42 -5.84
C ILE A 40 6.66 -23.41 -6.95
N ALA A 41 6.64 -22.12 -6.63
CA ALA A 41 6.90 -21.04 -7.58
C ALA A 41 8.41 -20.86 -7.81
N PRO A 42 8.82 -20.42 -9.01
CA PRO A 42 10.20 -20.01 -9.26
C PRO A 42 10.55 -18.78 -8.43
N GLU A 43 11.84 -18.57 -8.16
CA GLU A 43 12.33 -17.55 -7.22
C GLU A 43 11.90 -16.12 -7.60
N GLU A 44 11.84 -15.81 -8.90
CA GLU A 44 11.44 -14.50 -9.42
C GLU A 44 9.97 -14.18 -9.13
N ASP A 45 9.15 -15.22 -8.93
CA ASP A 45 7.74 -15.11 -8.62
C ASP A 45 7.45 -15.12 -7.11
N HIS A 46 8.47 -15.31 -6.25
CA HIS A 46 8.25 -15.38 -4.80
C HIS A 46 7.54 -14.14 -4.28
N ILE A 47 6.63 -14.34 -3.33
CA ILE A 47 5.82 -13.29 -2.73
C ILE A 47 6.23 -13.10 -1.27
N ALA A 48 6.36 -11.84 -0.85
CA ALA A 48 6.53 -11.45 0.54
C ALA A 48 5.38 -10.55 1.00
N CYS A 49 4.82 -10.87 2.17
CA CYS A 49 3.75 -10.09 2.78
C CYS A 49 4.23 -9.41 4.06
N PHE A 50 3.81 -8.16 4.27
CA PHE A 50 4.15 -7.36 5.43
C PHE A 50 2.89 -6.81 6.08
N THR A 51 2.92 -6.65 7.39
CA THR A 51 1.94 -5.85 8.12
C THR A 51 2.63 -4.57 8.56
N ARG A 52 2.15 -3.42 8.09
CA ARG A 52 2.72 -2.10 8.38
C ARG A 52 1.64 -1.14 8.84
N ILE A 53 2.02 -0.21 9.71
CA ILE A 53 1.19 0.93 10.07
C ILE A 53 1.78 2.12 9.31
N GLU A 54 1.03 2.68 8.38
CA GLU A 54 1.46 3.86 7.63
C GLU A 54 1.57 5.08 8.55
N LEU A 55 2.45 6.02 8.21
CA LEU A 55 2.60 7.27 8.96
C LEU A 55 1.27 8.02 9.02
N GLY A 56 0.84 8.37 10.24
CA GLY A 56 -0.46 9.01 10.48
C GLY A 56 -1.64 8.03 10.55
N SER A 57 -1.45 6.74 10.30
CA SER A 57 -2.45 5.70 10.54
C SER A 57 -2.29 5.09 11.93
N ARG A 58 -3.42 4.64 12.52
CA ARG A 58 -3.43 3.77 13.71
C ARG A 58 -3.79 2.32 13.37
N PHE A 59 -4.14 2.06 12.12
CA PHE A 59 -4.63 0.76 11.68
C PHE A 59 -3.51 0.03 10.91
N PRO A 60 -3.12 -1.17 11.35
CA PRO A 60 -2.19 -1.99 10.59
C PRO A 60 -2.85 -2.44 9.28
N ARG A 61 -2.11 -2.29 8.18
CA ARG A 61 -2.49 -2.78 6.86
C ARG A 61 -1.54 -3.89 6.45
N ARG A 62 -2.09 -4.95 5.87
CA ARG A 62 -1.31 -6.02 5.26
C ARG A 62 -1.16 -5.74 3.77
N SER A 63 0.05 -5.83 3.25
CA SER A 63 0.36 -5.72 1.83
C SER A 63 1.30 -6.85 1.41
N CYS A 64 1.15 -7.34 0.18
CA CYS A 64 1.94 -8.42 -0.38
C CYS A 64 2.51 -7.97 -1.72
N TYR A 65 3.79 -8.26 -1.95
CA TYR A 65 4.51 -7.87 -3.16
C TYR A 65 5.35 -9.05 -3.66
N ARG A 66 5.68 -9.05 -4.95
CA ARG A 66 6.72 -9.94 -5.46
C ARG A 66 8.07 -9.50 -4.91
N VAL A 67 8.93 -10.46 -4.58
CA VAL A 67 10.26 -10.21 -4.02
C VAL A 67 11.11 -9.44 -5.03
N ALA A 68 11.05 -9.81 -6.31
CA ALA A 68 11.74 -9.10 -7.39
C ALA A 68 11.39 -7.59 -7.45
N ASP A 69 10.11 -7.23 -7.25
CA ASP A 69 9.68 -5.83 -7.23
C ASP A 69 10.30 -5.08 -6.04
N LEU A 70 10.37 -5.71 -4.86
CA LEU A 70 10.98 -5.13 -3.67
C LEU A 70 12.49 -4.89 -3.84
N GLU A 71 13.18 -5.79 -4.54
CA GLU A 71 14.59 -5.65 -4.85
C GLU A 71 14.86 -4.50 -5.82
N ALA A 72 14.01 -4.34 -6.83
CA ALA A 72 14.06 -3.19 -7.73
C ALA A 72 13.88 -1.86 -6.97
N TYR A 73 12.96 -1.80 -6.01
CA TYR A 73 12.78 -0.61 -5.16
C TYR A 73 13.98 -0.31 -4.26
N LYS A 74 14.62 -1.34 -3.69
CA LYS A 74 15.84 -1.14 -2.87
C LYS A 74 16.98 -0.52 -3.68
N GLY A 75 17.16 -0.95 -4.94
CA GLY A 75 18.14 -0.34 -5.84
C GLY A 75 17.85 1.13 -6.15
N GLN A 76 16.58 1.55 -6.07
CA GLN A 76 16.17 2.93 -6.27
C GLN A 76 16.34 3.80 -5.01
N GLU A 77 16.06 3.28 -3.81
CA GLU A 77 16.32 4.00 -2.55
C GLU A 77 17.81 4.25 -2.32
N GLN A 78 18.68 3.31 -2.71
CA GLN A 78 20.13 3.54 -2.67
C GLN A 78 20.55 4.76 -3.50
N ASN A 79 19.93 4.99 -4.67
CA ASN A 79 20.17 6.20 -5.47
C ASN A 79 19.69 7.49 -4.79
N ILE A 80 18.63 7.45 -3.97
CA ILE A 80 18.11 8.63 -3.27
C ILE A 80 18.99 8.98 -2.05
N VAL A 81 19.48 7.97 -1.33
CA VAL A 81 20.42 8.18 -0.22
C VAL A 81 21.77 8.69 -0.75
N ASP A 82 22.26 8.18 -1.88
CA ASP A 82 23.46 8.70 -2.54
C ASP A 82 23.28 10.16 -3.02
N LEU A 83 22.09 10.54 -3.50
CA LEU A 83 21.81 11.93 -3.90
C LEU A 83 21.82 12.91 -2.71
N MET A 84 21.51 12.46 -1.49
CA MET A 84 21.64 13.27 -0.28
C MET A 84 23.09 13.39 0.21
N GLN A 85 24.03 12.66 -0.40
CA GLN A 85 25.45 12.68 -0.04
C GLN A 85 26.29 13.54 -1.00
N ILE A 86 25.67 14.20 -1.99
CA ILE A 86 26.31 15.14 -2.92
C ILE A 86 26.04 16.57 -2.47
N ASP A 87 26.55 16.92 -1.29
CA ASP A 87 27.00 18.26 -0.94
C ASP A 87 27.68 18.11 0.42
N GLY A 88 28.98 18.39 0.49
CA GLY A 88 29.86 18.15 1.64
C GLY A 88 29.41 18.86 2.93
N LEU A 89 28.37 18.33 3.57
CA LEU A 89 27.79 18.81 4.82
C LEU A 89 27.79 17.71 5.90
N LEU A 90 28.71 16.75 5.80
CA LEU A 90 29.11 15.87 6.89
C LEU A 90 30.55 16.08 7.34
N ASP A 91 31.14 17.24 7.03
CA ASP A 91 32.27 17.76 7.78
C ASP A 91 31.73 18.63 8.93
N SER A 92 31.39 18.00 10.05
CA SER A 92 31.44 18.69 11.34
C SER A 92 31.91 17.75 12.44
N PRO A 93 32.94 18.14 13.21
CA PRO A 93 33.65 17.29 14.14
C PRO A 93 32.97 17.34 15.51
N PHE A 94 32.20 16.32 15.84
CA PHE A 94 31.86 16.00 17.22
C PHE A 94 32.60 14.69 17.52
N GLY A 95 33.75 14.67 18.20
CA GLY A 95 34.11 15.52 19.32
C GLY A 95 33.43 15.03 20.60
N PHE A 96 33.50 13.73 20.88
CA PHE A 96 33.72 13.11 22.20
C PHE A 96 34.35 11.73 22.00
#